data_AF-Q9VZX8-F1
#
_entry.id   AF-Q9VZX8-F1
#
_cell.length_a   1.000
_cell.length_b   1.000
_cell.length_c   1.000
_cell.angle_alpha   90.00
_cell.angle_beta   90.00
_cell.angle_gamma   90.00
#
_symmetry.space_group_name_H-M   'P 1'
#
loop_
_entity.id
_entity.type
_entity.pdbx_description
1 polymer ?
#
loop_
_entity_poly.entity_id
_entity_poly.type
_entity_poly.pdbx_seq_one_letter_code
_entity_poly.pdbx_strand_id
1 'polypeptide(L)'
;MFIWHYLTLLCLGFALIDAKSIKKSQANLLEPTLDPDEKLGKIGKSPPDISNDVQRVQVPLGATPGKNGWQGKWFPHAPGQQQEAIELKMKSTTEEVPPLEFTTKDGWQGKWFPQAPGEPHLVKKKPLVDNKTKSGKSTTQDTWQGKLFPQGPNESHKTKQSSCDDGKSNLAVDFDPNDIRDSLNFLCISSNHSLYQPDLSREAILTEHFLPSAYLPPAKCLNESISYSHLPATNGPYRPMPAEYGTYSYLPPQRYVRNLAEGAIVMLYHPCAFPGQVKQLQDIVGGCLYRHLVSPSLALSPQRPLALLAWSRSLEMSVVDRQLAADFIQKHAKQGPLAPEELSRLIVKRQTYKEGLLREAHLVNTADDYELCGYLQEDM
;
A
#
# COMPACT_ATOMS: atom_id res chain seq x y z
N MET A 1 -4.02 -43.10 -44.14
CA MET A 1 -3.45 -43.43 -42.81
C MET A 1 -2.07 -42.81 -42.53
N PHE A 2 -1.39 -42.21 -43.52
CA PHE A 2 -0.06 -41.60 -43.32
C PHE A 2 -0.06 -40.10 -42.94
N ILE A 3 -1.17 -39.39 -43.14
CA ILE A 3 -1.24 -37.94 -42.90
C ILE A 3 -1.42 -37.61 -41.41
N TRP A 4 -1.97 -38.52 -40.61
CA TRP A 4 -2.22 -38.25 -39.19
C TRP A 4 -0.98 -38.39 -38.30
N HIS A 5 0.00 -39.18 -38.72
CA HIS A 5 1.29 -39.30 -38.02
C HIS A 5 2.22 -38.10 -38.24
N TYR A 6 2.06 -37.36 -39.34
CA TYR A 6 2.84 -36.13 -39.56
C TYR A 6 2.34 -34.96 -38.70
N LEU A 7 1.03 -34.87 -38.42
CA LEU A 7 0.50 -33.83 -37.54
C LEU A 7 0.82 -34.07 -36.04
N THR A 8 0.94 -35.33 -35.60
CA THR A 8 1.35 -35.62 -34.20
C THR A 8 2.85 -35.38 -33.98
N LEU A 9 3.69 -35.55 -34.99
CA LEU A 9 5.12 -35.20 -34.92
C LEU A 9 5.38 -33.70 -35.07
N LEU A 10 4.51 -32.94 -35.75
CA LEU A 10 4.60 -31.48 -35.80
C LEU A 10 4.16 -30.80 -34.48
N CYS A 11 3.28 -31.45 -33.70
CA CYS A 11 2.84 -30.95 -32.39
C CYS A 11 3.82 -31.25 -31.24
N LEU A 12 4.80 -32.14 -31.43
CA LEU A 12 5.88 -32.39 -30.46
C LEU A 12 7.14 -31.53 -30.71
N GLY A 13 7.15 -30.69 -31.74
CA GLY A 13 8.28 -29.85 -32.14
C GLY A 13 8.30 -28.41 -31.59
N PHE A 14 7.27 -27.98 -30.85
CA PHE A 14 7.18 -26.61 -30.28
C PHE A 14 7.24 -26.56 -28.75
N ALA A 15 7.52 -27.68 -28.09
CA ALA A 15 7.85 -27.72 -26.67
C ALA A 15 9.33 -28.05 -26.55
N LEU A 16 10.20 -27.04 -26.45
CA LEU A 16 11.62 -27.05 -26.00
C LEU A 16 12.42 -25.95 -26.73
N ILE A 17 12.25 -24.68 -26.38
CA ILE A 17 13.27 -23.65 -26.68
C ILE A 17 13.44 -22.72 -25.47
N ASP A 18 14.66 -22.75 -24.96
CA ASP A 18 15.39 -21.75 -24.19
C ASP A 18 14.91 -21.35 -22.78
N ALA A 19 15.30 -22.20 -21.83
CA ALA A 19 15.84 -21.73 -20.57
C ALA A 19 17.16 -20.97 -20.83
N LYS A 20 17.20 -19.66 -20.58
CA LYS A 20 18.44 -18.86 -20.60
C LYS A 20 18.61 -18.05 -19.31
N SER A 21 19.43 -18.62 -18.43
CA SER A 21 20.55 -17.99 -17.70
C SER A 21 20.38 -16.54 -17.22
N ILE A 22 20.06 -16.39 -15.92
CA ILE A 22 20.24 -15.14 -15.18
C ILE A 22 21.73 -15.00 -14.79
N LYS A 23 22.41 -13.99 -15.32
CA LYS A 23 23.71 -13.50 -14.83
C LYS A 23 23.48 -12.33 -13.87
N LYS A 24 23.92 -12.47 -12.61
CA LYS A 24 24.13 -11.34 -11.68
C LYS A 24 25.42 -10.62 -12.06
N SER A 25 25.37 -9.31 -12.27
CA SER A 25 26.55 -8.44 -12.24
C SER A 25 26.34 -7.33 -11.21
N GLN A 26 27.24 -7.26 -10.24
CA GLN A 26 27.42 -6.10 -9.37
C GLN A 26 28.19 -5.02 -10.14
N ALA A 27 27.75 -3.77 -10.03
CA ALA A 27 28.58 -2.61 -10.31
C ALA A 27 28.38 -1.60 -9.18
N ASN A 28 29.44 -1.41 -8.41
CA ASN A 28 29.59 -0.32 -7.46
C ASN A 28 30.07 0.95 -8.19
N LEU A 29 29.81 2.08 -7.53
CA LEU A 29 30.69 3.25 -7.42
C LEU A 29 30.72 4.28 -8.59
N LEU A 30 30.44 5.52 -8.16
CA LEU A 30 31.06 6.81 -8.53
C LEU A 30 30.37 7.70 -9.57
N GLU A 31 29.80 8.78 -9.00
CA GLU A 31 29.88 10.20 -9.37
C GLU A 31 29.77 10.63 -10.85
N PRO A 32 28.95 11.67 -11.11
CA PRO A 32 29.27 12.68 -12.09
C PRO A 32 29.61 14.01 -11.41
N THR A 33 30.84 14.46 -11.62
CA THR A 33 31.30 15.84 -11.42
C THR A 33 31.26 16.61 -12.75
N LEU A 34 31.16 17.95 -12.64
CA LEU A 34 31.31 19.02 -13.65
C LEU A 34 29.97 19.49 -14.28
N ASP A 35 29.61 20.79 -14.30
CA ASP A 35 30.22 22.02 -13.79
C ASP A 35 29.13 23.15 -13.77
N PRO A 36 29.38 24.33 -13.14
CA PRO A 36 28.38 25.26 -12.61
C PRO A 36 27.98 26.40 -13.57
N ASP A 37 27.05 27.22 -13.05
CA ASP A 37 26.66 28.59 -13.43
C ASP A 37 25.22 28.72 -13.95
N GLU A 38 24.27 28.94 -13.03
CA GLU A 38 23.42 30.15 -13.12
C GLU A 38 22.80 30.51 -11.77
N LYS A 39 23.24 31.66 -11.23
CA LYS A 39 22.71 32.33 -10.04
C LYS A 39 21.38 33.01 -10.36
N LEU A 40 20.36 32.81 -9.52
CA LEU A 40 19.36 33.78 -9.01
C LEU A 40 18.15 32.96 -8.50
N GLY A 41 18.06 32.60 -7.23
CA GLY A 41 17.82 33.56 -6.16
C GLY A 41 16.32 33.61 -5.83
N LYS A 42 15.83 32.68 -4.99
CA LYS A 42 14.80 32.96 -3.98
C LYS A 42 14.61 31.80 -3.00
N ILE A 43 14.55 32.23 -1.75
CA ILE A 43 14.51 31.50 -0.49
C ILE A 43 13.25 30.63 -0.37
N GLY A 44 13.45 29.34 -0.13
CA GLY A 44 12.42 28.40 0.34
C GLY A 44 13.11 27.21 0.99
N LYS A 45 13.02 27.10 2.32
CA LYS A 45 13.60 25.99 3.08
C LYS A 45 12.94 24.67 2.63
N SER A 46 13.72 23.71 2.12
CA SER A 46 13.23 22.34 1.94
C SER A 46 12.79 21.75 3.29
N PRO A 47 11.69 20.97 3.34
CA PRO A 47 11.33 20.22 4.54
C PRO A 47 12.41 19.17 4.84
N PRO A 48 12.58 18.75 6.11
CA PRO A 48 13.55 17.72 6.47
C PRO A 48 13.16 16.39 5.81
N ASP A 49 14.16 15.74 5.21
CA ASP A 49 14.05 14.44 4.54
C ASP A 49 13.61 13.36 5.55
N ILE A 50 12.43 12.78 5.35
CA ILE A 50 11.88 11.71 6.19
C ILE A 50 12.19 10.39 5.48
N SER A 51 13.26 9.73 5.91
CA SER A 51 13.52 8.32 5.57
C SER A 51 12.38 7.47 6.16
N ASN A 52 11.44 7.06 5.30
CA ASN A 52 10.53 5.96 5.60
C ASN A 52 11.28 4.66 5.26
N ASP A 53 11.27 3.68 6.16
CA ASP A 53 11.73 2.33 5.86
C ASP A 53 10.78 1.71 4.83
N VAL A 54 11.07 1.93 3.55
CA VAL A 54 10.31 1.42 2.42
C VAL A 54 10.95 0.12 1.98
N GLN A 55 10.23 -0.99 2.12
CA GLN A 55 10.64 -2.24 1.49
C GLN A 55 10.07 -2.27 0.06
N ARG A 56 10.95 -2.17 -0.93
CA ARG A 56 10.60 -2.40 -2.34
C ARG A 56 11.05 -3.81 -2.72
N VAL A 57 10.11 -4.62 -3.18
CA VAL A 57 10.38 -5.95 -3.71
C VAL A 57 10.03 -5.95 -5.19
N GLN A 58 11.00 -6.28 -6.04
CA GLN A 58 10.73 -6.62 -7.44
C GLN A 58 10.15 -8.03 -7.46
N VAL A 59 8.98 -8.20 -8.07
CA VAL A 59 8.32 -9.50 -8.17
C VAL A 59 8.51 -10.01 -9.59
N PRO A 60 9.30 -11.08 -9.82
CA PRO A 60 9.37 -11.73 -11.12
C PRO A 60 8.00 -12.32 -11.48
N LEU A 61 7.62 -12.27 -12.76
CA LEU A 61 6.43 -12.98 -13.24
C LEU A 61 6.57 -14.49 -12.98
N GLY A 62 5.61 -15.10 -12.27
CA GLY A 62 5.44 -16.56 -12.21
C GLY A 62 5.96 -17.34 -10.99
N ALA A 63 6.17 -16.72 -9.82
CA ALA A 63 6.59 -17.46 -8.61
C ALA A 63 5.40 -18.04 -7.80
N THR A 64 5.37 -19.37 -7.62
CA THR A 64 4.40 -20.10 -6.76
C THR A 64 4.92 -20.22 -5.31
N PRO A 65 4.09 -20.06 -4.26
CA PRO A 65 4.55 -20.10 -2.86
C PRO A 65 4.62 -21.53 -2.29
N GLY A 66 5.84 -22.01 -2.02
CA GLY A 66 6.11 -23.26 -1.30
C GLY A 66 6.13 -23.09 0.23
N LYS A 67 5.52 -24.04 0.95
CA LYS A 67 5.30 -24.09 2.41
C LYS A 67 6.57 -24.40 3.23
N ASN A 68 7.15 -23.45 3.98
CA ASN A 68 8.15 -23.75 5.02
C ASN A 68 7.80 -23.04 6.35
N GLY A 69 7.66 -23.80 7.44
CA GLY A 69 7.12 -23.37 8.72
C GLY A 69 8.07 -22.54 9.60
N TRP A 70 7.77 -21.24 9.74
CA TRP A 70 8.48 -20.31 10.62
C TRP A 70 7.81 -20.21 12.00
N GLN A 71 8.58 -20.40 13.07
CA GLN A 71 8.12 -20.38 14.46
C GLN A 71 8.37 -19.00 15.07
N GLY A 72 7.47 -18.06 14.79
CA GLY A 72 7.74 -16.65 15.01
C GLY A 72 8.01 -16.22 16.45
N LYS A 73 9.03 -15.38 16.60
CA LYS A 73 9.18 -14.46 17.74
C LYS A 73 9.57 -13.06 17.22
N TRP A 74 8.56 -12.38 16.70
CA TRP A 74 8.41 -10.92 16.57
C TRP A 74 9.20 -10.10 15.52
N PHE A 75 10.23 -10.60 14.86
CA PHE A 75 10.79 -9.93 13.66
C PHE A 75 11.29 -10.93 12.61
N PRO A 76 11.15 -10.66 11.29
CA PRO A 76 11.67 -11.53 10.23
C PRO A 76 13.20 -11.66 10.22
N HIS A 77 13.93 -10.65 10.72
CA HIS A 77 15.38 -10.61 10.86
C HIS A 77 15.79 -9.79 12.10
N ALA A 78 16.97 -10.05 12.66
CA ALA A 78 17.56 -9.20 13.70
C ALA A 78 17.94 -7.83 13.10
N PRO A 79 17.55 -6.69 13.72
CA PRO A 79 17.95 -5.37 13.25
C PRO A 79 19.48 -5.25 13.19
N GLY A 80 20.04 -4.95 12.02
CA GLY A 80 21.47 -4.71 11.81
C GLY A 80 22.28 -5.82 11.14
N GLN A 81 21.70 -6.99 10.83
CA GLN A 81 22.41 -8.02 10.05
C GLN A 81 22.36 -7.72 8.54
N GLN A 82 23.53 -7.48 7.95
CA GLN A 82 23.71 -7.49 6.49
C GLN A 82 23.53 -8.92 5.97
N GLN A 83 22.82 -9.07 4.84
CA GLN A 83 22.62 -10.35 4.15
C GLN A 83 23.96 -10.91 3.65
N GLU A 84 24.56 -11.83 4.39
CA GLU A 84 25.58 -12.73 3.84
C GLU A 84 24.89 -14.00 3.30
N ALA A 85 25.13 -14.27 2.02
CA ALA A 85 24.67 -15.47 1.35
C ALA A 85 25.43 -16.70 1.87
N ILE A 86 24.71 -17.66 2.46
CA ILE A 86 25.27 -18.98 2.75
C ILE A 86 24.61 -19.99 1.81
N GLU A 87 25.34 -20.32 0.74
CA GLU A 87 25.17 -21.57 -0.01
C GLU A 87 25.62 -22.76 0.85
N LEU A 88 24.74 -23.77 0.90
CA LEU A 88 25.04 -25.21 0.82
C LEU A 88 26.27 -25.75 1.58
N LYS A 89 26.03 -26.42 2.70
CA LYS A 89 26.36 -27.86 2.87
C LYS A 89 25.90 -28.39 4.23
N MET A 90 24.83 -29.18 4.24
CA MET A 90 24.56 -30.15 5.30
C MET A 90 25.49 -31.35 5.14
N LYS A 91 26.28 -31.67 6.17
CA LYS A 91 26.75 -33.04 6.41
C LYS A 91 27.03 -33.25 7.91
N SER A 92 26.10 -33.95 8.56
CA SER A 92 26.27 -34.97 9.62
C SER A 92 27.60 -34.96 10.36
N THR A 93 27.59 -34.76 11.68
CA THR A 93 28.05 -35.75 12.69
C THR A 93 27.54 -35.33 14.08
N THR A 94 26.99 -36.31 14.79
CA THR A 94 26.36 -36.29 16.12
C THR A 94 27.40 -36.19 17.25
N GLU A 95 27.17 -35.34 18.26
CA GLU A 95 27.68 -35.54 19.63
C GLU A 95 26.82 -34.75 20.65
N GLU A 96 26.39 -35.43 21.71
CA GLU A 96 25.47 -34.97 22.77
C GLU A 96 26.10 -33.94 23.72
N VAL A 97 25.38 -32.86 24.06
CA VAL A 97 25.62 -32.05 25.28
C VAL A 97 24.24 -31.62 25.88
N PRO A 98 24.04 -31.64 27.22
CA PRO A 98 22.73 -31.76 27.90
C PRO A 98 21.92 -30.45 28.06
N PRO A 99 20.69 -30.48 28.63
CA PRO A 99 19.69 -29.41 28.51
C PRO A 99 20.03 -28.17 29.35
N LEU A 100 19.91 -26.98 28.76
CA LEU A 100 19.92 -25.72 29.51
C LEU A 100 18.54 -25.47 30.13
N GLU A 101 18.50 -25.55 31.45
CA GLU A 101 17.42 -25.09 32.30
C GLU A 101 17.26 -23.55 32.24
N PHE A 102 16.01 -23.12 32.29
CA PHE A 102 15.60 -21.71 32.36
C PHE A 102 15.97 -21.10 33.72
N THR A 103 16.98 -20.24 33.77
CA THR A 103 17.09 -19.24 34.83
C THR A 103 17.81 -17.99 34.33
N THR A 104 17.08 -17.06 33.72
CA THR A 104 17.43 -15.64 33.82
C THR A 104 16.19 -14.84 34.14
N LYS A 105 16.17 -14.30 35.36
CA LYS A 105 15.41 -13.10 35.69
C LYS A 105 15.94 -12.00 34.80
N ASP A 106 15.41 -11.88 33.58
CA ASP A 106 15.75 -10.78 32.72
C ASP A 106 15.27 -9.49 33.39
N GLY A 107 16.22 -8.62 33.71
CA GLY A 107 15.98 -7.29 34.26
C GLY A 107 15.31 -6.40 33.22
N TRP A 108 14.07 -6.71 32.90
CA TRP A 108 13.27 -5.97 31.93
C TRP A 108 13.00 -4.57 32.51
N GLN A 109 13.51 -3.55 31.81
CA GLN A 109 13.39 -2.13 32.14
C GLN A 109 12.71 -1.35 30.99
N GLY A 110 11.86 -2.03 30.21
CA GLY A 110 11.25 -1.44 29.02
C GLY A 110 10.39 -0.24 29.38
N LYS A 111 10.76 0.96 28.90
CA LYS A 111 9.99 2.19 29.14
C LYS A 111 8.63 2.23 28.43
N TRP A 112 8.40 1.34 27.46
CA TRP A 112 7.30 1.45 26.49
C TRP A 112 6.17 0.46 26.68
N PHE A 113 6.41 -0.64 27.38
CA PHE A 113 5.38 -1.62 27.75
C PHE A 113 5.42 -1.75 29.27
N PRO A 114 4.36 -2.10 30.01
CA PRO A 114 4.43 -2.26 31.48
C PRO A 114 4.90 -3.65 31.94
N GLN A 115 5.01 -4.61 31.03
CA GLN A 115 5.21 -6.03 31.31
C GLN A 115 6.28 -6.59 30.39
N ALA A 116 7.03 -7.57 30.88
CA ALA A 116 8.01 -8.27 30.06
C ALA A 116 7.32 -9.10 28.96
N PRO A 117 7.95 -9.30 27.80
CA PRO A 117 7.44 -10.22 26.79
C PRO A 117 7.16 -11.60 27.40
N GLY A 118 5.89 -12.04 27.40
CA GLY A 118 5.45 -13.32 27.97
C GLY A 118 4.67 -13.23 29.28
N GLU A 119 4.64 -12.08 29.96
CA GLU A 119 3.75 -11.89 31.11
C GLU A 119 2.29 -11.63 30.68
N PRO A 120 1.29 -12.22 31.36
CA PRO A 120 -0.11 -11.98 31.04
C PRO A 120 -0.51 -10.53 31.33
N HIS A 121 -1.22 -9.92 30.39
CA HIS A 121 -1.75 -8.56 30.52
C HIS A 121 -2.81 -8.46 31.62
N LEU A 122 -2.40 -8.07 32.84
CA LEU A 122 -3.34 -7.81 33.93
C LEU A 122 -3.93 -6.39 33.79
N VAL A 123 -5.06 -6.27 33.10
CA VAL A 123 -5.88 -5.05 33.15
C VAL A 123 -6.55 -4.98 34.53
N LYS A 124 -5.94 -4.26 35.47
CA LYS A 124 -6.61 -3.89 36.72
C LYS A 124 -7.68 -2.84 36.40
N LYS A 125 -8.91 -3.27 36.14
CA LYS A 125 -10.10 -2.42 36.25
C LYS A 125 -10.24 -2.01 37.73
N LYS A 126 -9.72 -0.84 38.10
CA LYS A 126 -10.14 -0.22 39.36
C LYS A 126 -11.54 0.39 39.15
N PRO A 127 -12.53 0.10 40.03
CA PRO A 127 -13.84 0.73 39.95
C PRO A 127 -13.73 2.23 40.20
N LEU A 128 -14.54 3.02 39.48
CA LEU A 128 -14.80 4.42 39.81
C LEU A 128 -15.38 4.51 41.23
N VAL A 129 -14.69 5.21 42.12
CA VAL A 129 -15.29 5.77 43.33
C VAL A 129 -14.75 7.18 43.49
N ASP A 130 -15.66 8.15 43.37
CA ASP A 130 -15.45 9.53 43.74
C ASP A 130 -14.97 9.62 45.19
N ASN A 131 -13.83 10.28 45.42
CA ASN A 131 -13.77 11.31 46.44
C ASN A 131 -12.49 12.14 46.30
N LYS A 132 -12.72 13.46 46.35
CA LYS A 132 -11.73 14.50 46.58
C LYS A 132 -10.68 14.03 47.60
N THR A 133 -9.41 14.33 47.34
CA THR A 133 -8.50 15.08 48.25
C THR A 133 -7.04 14.85 47.84
N LYS A 134 -6.29 15.96 47.71
CA LYS A 134 -4.82 16.11 47.74
C LYS A 134 -3.99 15.62 46.54
N SER A 135 -3.75 16.58 45.63
CA SER A 135 -2.42 17.13 45.31
C SER A 135 -1.23 16.15 45.44
N GLY A 136 -0.88 15.51 44.34
CA GLY A 136 0.47 15.03 44.04
C GLY A 136 0.86 15.55 42.66
N LYS A 137 1.55 16.69 42.62
CA LYS A 137 1.97 17.39 41.41
C LYS A 137 3.17 16.65 40.81
N SER A 138 2.92 15.66 39.95
CA SER A 138 3.95 15.09 39.08
C SER A 138 3.98 15.86 37.76
N THR A 139 4.71 16.97 37.75
CA THR A 139 5.09 17.66 36.52
C THR A 139 6.22 16.89 35.84
N THR A 140 5.86 15.92 35.01
CA THR A 140 6.73 15.46 33.93
C THR A 140 5.97 15.73 32.64
N GLN A 141 6.19 16.91 32.08
CA GLN A 141 5.63 17.30 30.79
C GLN A 141 6.37 16.48 29.74
N ASP A 142 5.84 15.31 29.41
CA ASP A 142 6.42 14.47 28.38
C ASP A 142 6.21 15.19 27.04
N THR A 143 7.29 15.66 26.43
CA THR A 143 7.27 16.35 25.13
C THR A 143 6.99 15.31 24.07
N TRP A 144 5.73 14.89 23.97
CA TRP A 144 5.31 13.87 23.04
C TRP A 144 5.53 14.39 21.61
N GLN A 145 6.42 13.73 20.87
CA GLN A 145 6.86 14.07 19.52
C GLN A 145 6.55 12.92 18.56
N GLY A 146 5.44 12.20 18.81
CA GLY A 146 5.06 11.05 18.00
C GLY A 146 5.07 11.44 16.52
N LYS A 147 5.99 10.86 15.73
CA LYS A 147 6.04 11.12 14.29
C LYS A 147 4.88 10.43 13.56
N LEU A 148 4.45 9.30 14.10
CA LEU A 148 3.41 8.43 13.52
C LEU A 148 2.06 8.61 14.20
N PHE A 149 2.04 8.87 15.50
CA PHE A 149 0.83 9.22 16.22
C PHE A 149 0.75 10.74 16.23
N PRO A 150 -0.35 11.41 15.85
CA PRO A 150 -0.54 12.86 15.96
C PRO A 150 -1.15 13.31 17.30
N GLN A 151 -1.56 12.36 18.16
CA GLN A 151 -2.13 12.61 19.48
C GLN A 151 -1.33 11.89 20.57
N GLY A 152 -1.14 12.56 21.70
CA GLY A 152 -0.45 12.01 22.87
C GLY A 152 -1.20 10.80 23.46
N PRO A 153 -0.52 9.90 24.19
CA PRO A 153 -1.13 8.67 24.73
C PRO A 153 -2.31 8.89 25.70
N ASN A 154 -2.53 10.12 26.18
CA ASN A 154 -3.64 10.50 27.06
C ASN A 154 -4.66 11.43 26.40
N GLU A 155 -4.53 11.73 25.11
CA GLU A 155 -5.54 12.48 24.36
C GLU A 155 -6.55 11.50 23.77
N SER A 156 -7.82 11.65 24.16
CA SER A 156 -8.90 10.87 23.56
C SER A 156 -8.96 11.15 22.06
N HIS A 157 -8.82 10.09 21.26
CA HIS A 157 -9.00 10.14 19.81
C HIS A 157 -10.27 10.92 19.47
N LYS A 158 -10.10 12.12 18.89
CA LYS A 158 -11.23 12.92 18.39
C LYS A 158 -11.79 12.26 17.13
N THR A 159 -12.51 11.15 17.27
CA THR A 159 -13.26 10.49 16.19
C THR A 159 -14.63 11.15 15.96
N LYS A 160 -14.89 12.33 16.54
CA LYS A 160 -16.12 13.10 16.32
C LYS A 160 -15.95 14.01 15.11
N GLN A 161 -16.18 13.45 13.94
CA GLN A 161 -16.16 14.15 12.67
C GLN A 161 -17.53 14.78 12.41
N SER A 162 -17.77 15.93 13.05
CA SER A 162 -18.95 16.75 12.79
C SER A 162 -18.75 17.57 11.51
N SER A 163 -19.47 17.21 10.45
CA SER A 163 -19.93 18.07 9.32
C SER A 163 -18.92 18.98 8.59
N CYS A 164 -17.61 18.71 8.61
CA CYS A 164 -16.63 19.65 8.04
C CYS A 164 -16.29 19.45 6.55
N ASP A 165 -16.81 18.39 5.94
CA ASP A 165 -16.63 18.06 4.53
C ASP A 165 -17.96 17.50 4.03
N ASP A 166 -18.57 18.20 3.10
CA ASP A 166 -19.84 17.86 2.46
C ASP A 166 -19.63 17.21 1.08
N GLY A 167 -18.37 17.05 0.66
CA GLY A 167 -18.00 16.56 -0.65
C GLY A 167 -18.32 17.50 -1.82
N LYS A 168 -18.70 18.76 -1.58
CA LYS A 168 -19.14 19.72 -2.61
C LYS A 168 -18.53 21.11 -2.49
N SER A 169 -18.40 21.61 -1.26
CA SER A 169 -17.88 22.95 -0.97
C SER A 169 -16.36 22.91 -0.83
N ASN A 170 -15.68 24.02 -1.17
CA ASN A 170 -14.23 24.22 -0.98
C ASN A 170 -13.32 23.14 -1.59
N LEU A 171 -13.77 22.47 -2.66
CA LEU A 171 -13.01 21.39 -3.30
C LEU A 171 -11.70 21.84 -3.92
N ALA A 172 -11.63 23.10 -4.35
CA ALA A 172 -10.44 23.76 -4.91
C ALA A 172 -9.18 23.69 -4.04
N VAL A 173 -9.30 23.28 -2.77
CA VAL A 173 -8.16 23.02 -1.89
C VAL A 173 -7.38 21.77 -2.32
N ASP A 174 -8.06 20.75 -2.84
CA ASP A 174 -7.44 19.52 -3.35
C ASP A 174 -7.52 19.43 -4.88
N PHE A 175 -8.66 19.81 -5.45
CA PHE A 175 -8.99 19.74 -6.87
C PHE A 175 -10.24 20.57 -7.17
N ASP A 176 -10.13 21.57 -8.05
CA ASP A 176 -11.24 22.34 -8.58
C ASP A 176 -11.70 21.77 -9.93
N PRO A 177 -12.87 21.09 -10.01
CA PRO A 177 -13.37 20.57 -11.27
C PRO A 177 -13.72 21.67 -12.30
N ASN A 178 -13.84 22.93 -11.88
CA ASN A 178 -14.13 24.06 -12.76
C ASN A 178 -12.88 24.78 -13.26
N ASP A 179 -11.71 24.50 -12.67
CA ASP A 179 -10.45 25.09 -13.12
C ASP A 179 -9.81 24.23 -14.22
N ILE A 180 -9.67 24.79 -15.41
CA ILE A 180 -9.04 24.10 -16.54
C ILE A 180 -7.58 23.74 -16.26
N ARG A 181 -6.90 24.45 -15.36
CA ARG A 181 -5.52 24.15 -14.95
C ARG A 181 -5.45 22.83 -14.21
N ASP A 182 -6.47 22.51 -13.43
CA ASP A 182 -6.56 21.24 -12.71
C ASP A 182 -6.84 20.07 -13.64
N SER A 183 -7.34 20.34 -14.85
CA SER A 183 -7.44 19.31 -15.91
C SER A 183 -6.08 18.76 -16.30
N LEU A 184 -4.99 19.54 -16.13
CA LEU A 184 -3.64 19.06 -16.42
C LEU A 184 -3.24 17.88 -15.52
N ASN A 185 -3.89 17.67 -14.36
CA ASN A 185 -3.61 16.57 -13.44
C ASN A 185 -4.00 15.18 -13.99
N PHE A 186 -4.79 15.11 -15.06
CA PHE A 186 -5.28 13.86 -15.63
C PHE A 186 -5.28 13.80 -17.16
N LEU A 187 -4.65 14.78 -17.82
CA LEU A 187 -4.47 14.79 -19.27
C LEU A 187 -3.10 14.26 -19.68
N CYS A 188 -3.05 13.56 -20.82
CA CYS A 188 -1.80 13.17 -21.44
C CYS A 188 -1.26 14.33 -22.29
N ILE A 189 -0.21 15.00 -21.82
CA ILE A 189 0.42 16.14 -22.51
C ILE A 189 1.75 15.73 -23.16
N SER A 190 2.24 14.52 -22.90
CA SER A 190 3.53 14.07 -23.43
C SER A 190 3.44 13.83 -24.95
N SER A 191 4.30 14.51 -25.70
CA SER A 191 4.49 14.24 -27.14
C SER A 191 5.13 12.88 -27.40
N ASN A 192 5.89 12.37 -26.44
CA ASN A 192 6.62 11.11 -26.56
C ASN A 192 5.84 9.95 -25.91
N HIS A 193 4.75 9.55 -26.56
CA HIS A 193 3.94 8.40 -26.13
C HIS A 193 4.72 7.07 -26.10
N SER A 194 5.88 6.98 -26.79
CA SER A 194 6.70 5.76 -26.78
C SER A 194 7.24 5.41 -25.39
N LEU A 195 7.39 6.40 -24.50
CA LEU A 195 7.85 6.21 -23.13
C LEU A 195 6.89 5.39 -22.26
N TYR A 196 5.62 5.29 -22.67
CA TYR A 196 4.55 4.59 -21.95
C TYR A 196 4.16 3.27 -22.62
N GLN A 197 4.93 2.81 -23.60
CA GLN A 197 4.66 1.53 -24.25
C GLN A 197 4.86 0.37 -23.25
N PRO A 198 4.00 -0.66 -23.30
CA PRO A 198 4.13 -1.82 -22.42
C PRO A 198 5.48 -2.51 -22.68
N ASP A 199 6.29 -2.68 -21.63
CA ASP A 199 7.62 -3.29 -21.71
C ASP A 199 7.66 -4.55 -20.84
N LEU A 200 7.61 -5.72 -21.47
CA LEU A 200 7.66 -7.02 -20.80
C LEU A 200 8.98 -7.28 -20.05
N SER A 201 10.06 -6.53 -20.35
CA SER A 201 11.32 -6.63 -19.61
C SER A 201 11.25 -5.92 -18.24
N ARG A 202 10.20 -5.15 -17.98
CA ARG A 202 10.00 -4.42 -16.73
C ARG A 202 9.14 -5.20 -15.75
N GLU A 203 9.80 -5.78 -14.76
CA GLU A 203 9.12 -6.43 -13.64
C GLU A 203 8.25 -5.46 -12.83
N ALA A 204 7.19 -6.00 -12.24
CA ALA A 204 6.34 -5.29 -11.30
C ALA A 204 7.09 -4.98 -10.00
N ILE A 205 6.75 -3.85 -9.37
CA ILE A 205 7.31 -3.45 -8.08
C ILE A 205 6.18 -3.46 -7.05
N LEU A 206 6.34 -4.30 -6.01
CA LEU A 206 5.53 -4.25 -4.81
C LEU A 206 6.25 -3.39 -3.77
N THR A 207 5.60 -2.31 -3.34
CA THR A 207 6.10 -1.42 -2.29
C THR A 207 5.22 -1.55 -1.06
N GLU A 208 5.84 -1.79 0.10
CA GLU A 208 5.16 -1.80 1.39
C GLU A 208 5.72 -0.69 2.29
N HIS A 209 4.82 0.14 2.80
CA HIS A 209 5.14 1.17 3.80
C HIS A 209 4.83 0.61 5.18
N PHE A 210 5.85 0.48 6.02
CA PHE A 210 5.67 -0.02 7.37
C PHE A 210 4.96 1.02 8.24
N LEU A 211 3.82 0.64 8.81
CA LEU A 211 3.06 1.43 9.77
C LEU A 211 2.88 0.63 11.06
N PRO A 212 3.02 1.24 12.25
CA PRO A 212 2.68 0.58 13.50
C PRO A 212 1.23 0.10 13.50
N SER A 213 0.94 -1.07 14.09
CA SER A 213 -0.42 -1.62 14.12
C SER A 213 -1.46 -0.71 14.81
N ALA A 214 -1.00 0.19 15.69
CA ALA A 214 -1.86 1.18 16.35
C ALA A 214 -2.04 2.49 15.54
N TYR A 215 -1.38 2.64 14.38
CA TYR A 215 -1.45 3.85 13.58
C TYR A 215 -2.88 4.07 13.06
N LEU A 216 -3.47 5.20 13.48
CA LEU A 216 -4.76 5.67 12.98
C LEU A 216 -4.53 6.94 12.16
N PRO A 217 -4.78 6.91 10.84
CA PRO A 217 -4.62 8.09 10.00
C PRO A 217 -5.55 9.23 10.44
N PRO A 218 -5.04 10.46 10.61
CA PRO A 218 -5.86 11.59 11.00
C PRO A 218 -6.73 12.05 9.84
N ALA A 219 -7.99 12.35 10.12
CA ALA A 219 -8.84 12.98 9.13
C ALA A 219 -8.71 14.50 9.19
N LYS A 220 -8.62 15.15 8.02
CA LYS A 220 -8.40 16.61 7.90
C LYS A 220 -9.48 17.27 7.03
N CYS A 221 -10.08 18.32 7.56
CA CYS A 221 -11.10 19.12 6.88
C CYS A 221 -10.48 20.02 5.81
N LEU A 222 -11.29 20.54 4.88
CA LEU A 222 -10.84 21.33 3.72
C LEU A 222 -10.20 22.68 4.06
N ASN A 223 -10.17 23.09 5.33
CA ASN A 223 -9.41 24.25 5.78
C ASN A 223 -7.89 24.00 5.93
N GLU A 224 -7.46 22.74 5.82
CA GLU A 224 -6.06 22.33 5.89
C GLU A 224 -5.61 21.66 4.59
N SER A 225 -4.37 21.94 4.17
CA SER A 225 -3.71 21.17 3.11
C SER A 225 -3.18 19.83 3.64
N ILE A 226 -3.16 18.84 2.76
CA ILE A 226 -2.61 17.51 3.03
C ILE A 226 -1.43 17.31 2.08
N SER A 227 -0.26 17.02 2.65
CA SER A 227 0.91 16.54 1.92
C SER A 227 1.22 15.09 2.30
N TYR A 228 1.69 14.31 1.32
CA TYR A 228 2.10 12.93 1.50
C TYR A 228 3.62 12.80 1.43
N SER A 229 4.18 11.85 2.17
CA SER A 229 5.63 11.56 2.18
C SER A 229 6.10 10.79 0.95
N HIS A 230 5.17 10.19 0.20
CA HIS A 230 5.43 9.36 -0.97
C HIS A 230 4.24 9.45 -1.93
N LEU A 231 4.51 9.18 -3.20
CA LEU A 231 3.52 9.09 -4.27
C LEU A 231 3.76 7.79 -5.05
N PRO A 232 2.71 7.06 -5.47
CA PRO A 232 1.30 7.26 -5.09
C PRO A 232 1.07 7.14 -3.59
N ALA A 233 0.15 7.93 -3.04
CA ALA A 233 -0.11 7.91 -1.60
C ALA A 233 -0.83 6.61 -1.23
N THR A 234 -0.26 5.82 -0.32
CA THR A 234 -0.91 4.57 0.15
C THR A 234 -1.40 4.67 1.59
N ASN A 235 -1.02 5.74 2.28
CA ASN A 235 -1.35 6.02 3.68
C ASN A 235 -1.17 7.51 3.97
N GLY A 236 -1.60 7.94 5.15
CA GLY A 236 -1.50 9.31 5.63
C GLY A 236 -2.87 9.94 5.91
N PRO A 237 -2.92 11.27 6.09
CA PRO A 237 -4.17 11.98 6.34
C PRO A 237 -5.13 11.90 5.14
N TYR A 238 -6.43 11.99 5.39
CA TYR A 238 -7.47 11.88 4.36
C TYR A 238 -8.64 12.86 4.59
N ARG A 239 -9.50 13.05 3.58
CA ARG A 239 -10.75 13.81 3.71
C ARG A 239 -11.88 12.97 4.34
N PRO A 240 -12.66 13.55 5.28
CA PRO A 240 -13.75 12.87 5.97
C PRO A 240 -14.70 12.07 5.08
N MET A 241 -15.15 12.65 3.97
CA MET A 241 -16.14 12.06 3.09
C MET A 241 -15.47 11.03 2.17
N PRO A 242 -15.87 9.73 2.24
CA PRO A 242 -15.34 8.71 1.35
C PRO A 242 -15.80 8.95 -0.09
N ALA A 243 -14.97 8.59 -1.06
CA ALA A 243 -15.37 8.57 -2.46
C ALA A 243 -16.38 7.44 -2.72
N GLU A 244 -17.34 7.70 -3.60
CA GLU A 244 -18.21 6.66 -4.17
C GLU A 244 -17.38 5.62 -4.92
N TYR A 245 -17.68 4.33 -4.78
CA TYR A 245 -16.91 3.32 -5.53
C TYR A 245 -17.21 3.43 -7.02
N GLY A 246 -16.19 3.32 -7.86
CA GLY A 246 -16.36 3.47 -9.31
C GLY A 246 -15.17 4.09 -10.03
N THR A 247 -15.43 4.57 -11.24
CA THR A 247 -14.44 5.18 -12.15
C THR A 247 -14.61 6.69 -12.18
N TYR A 248 -13.52 7.42 -12.01
CA TYR A 248 -13.47 8.89 -11.97
C TYR A 248 -12.67 9.46 -13.15
N SER A 249 -13.05 10.65 -13.61
CA SER A 249 -12.24 11.46 -14.52
C SER A 249 -10.94 11.87 -13.85
N TYR A 250 -10.99 12.20 -12.56
CA TYR A 250 -9.86 12.39 -11.67
C TYR A 250 -10.34 12.31 -10.22
N LEU A 251 -9.54 11.69 -9.35
CA LEU A 251 -9.81 11.56 -7.93
C LEU A 251 -8.52 11.90 -7.16
N PRO A 252 -8.49 13.03 -6.43
CA PRO A 252 -7.29 13.44 -5.73
C PRO A 252 -6.91 12.45 -4.61
N PRO A 253 -5.61 12.30 -4.28
CA PRO A 253 -5.14 11.39 -3.24
C PRO A 253 -5.85 11.51 -1.89
N GLN A 254 -6.21 12.73 -1.51
CA GLN A 254 -6.90 13.06 -0.27
C GLN A 254 -8.26 12.37 -0.15
N ARG A 255 -8.91 12.04 -1.28
CA ARG A 255 -10.17 11.30 -1.35
C ARG A 255 -9.96 9.80 -1.35
N TYR A 256 -9.12 9.27 -2.25
CA TYR A 256 -8.97 7.82 -2.35
C TYR A 256 -8.23 7.21 -1.14
N VAL A 257 -7.36 7.95 -0.44
CA VAL A 257 -6.67 7.45 0.77
C VAL A 257 -7.67 7.12 1.88
N ARG A 258 -8.82 7.81 1.96
CA ARG A 258 -9.92 7.43 2.86
C ARG A 258 -10.43 6.03 2.51
N ASN A 259 -10.72 5.77 1.24
CA ASN A 259 -11.20 4.47 0.77
C ASN A 259 -10.14 3.37 0.96
N LEU A 260 -8.85 3.66 0.76
CA LEU A 260 -7.76 2.73 1.11
C LEU A 260 -7.80 2.37 2.60
N ALA A 261 -7.97 3.35 3.49
CA ALA A 261 -8.09 3.10 4.93
C ALA A 261 -9.31 2.25 5.30
N GLU A 262 -10.37 2.30 4.48
CA GLU A 262 -11.57 1.45 4.58
C GLU A 262 -11.44 0.08 3.88
N GLY A 263 -10.25 -0.23 3.34
CA GLY A 263 -9.95 -1.52 2.70
C GLY A 263 -10.36 -1.62 1.23
N ALA A 264 -10.52 -0.50 0.53
CA ALA A 264 -10.73 -0.49 -0.91
C ALA A 264 -9.44 -0.78 -1.69
N ILE A 265 -9.59 -1.18 -2.94
CA ILE A 265 -8.49 -1.20 -3.93
C ILE A 265 -8.62 0.02 -4.83
N VAL A 266 -7.53 0.75 -5.02
CA VAL A 266 -7.47 1.89 -5.94
C VAL A 266 -6.60 1.51 -7.14
N MET A 267 -7.18 1.51 -8.33
CA MET A 267 -6.45 1.42 -9.58
C MET A 267 -6.07 2.82 -10.05
N LEU A 268 -4.78 3.08 -10.16
CA LEU A 268 -4.25 4.26 -10.82
C LEU A 268 -3.64 3.89 -12.18
N TYR A 269 -3.75 4.81 -13.13
CA TYR A 269 -3.06 4.70 -14.41
C TYR A 269 -2.56 6.06 -14.86
N HIS A 270 -1.42 6.11 -15.55
CA HIS A 270 -0.94 7.34 -16.14
C HIS A 270 -1.87 7.71 -17.31
N PRO A 271 -2.27 8.98 -17.51
CA PRO A 271 -3.10 9.39 -18.65
C PRO A 271 -2.55 8.98 -20.03
N CYS A 272 -1.23 8.87 -20.15
CA CYS A 272 -0.53 8.42 -21.36
C CYS A 272 -0.31 6.91 -21.46
N ALA A 273 -0.76 6.12 -20.47
CA ALA A 273 -0.61 4.67 -20.48
C ALA A 273 -1.30 4.04 -21.69
N PHE A 274 -0.76 2.91 -22.16
CA PHE A 274 -1.35 2.20 -23.30
C PHE A 274 -2.81 1.79 -23.01
N PRO A 275 -3.81 2.25 -23.81
CA PRO A 275 -5.23 2.05 -23.48
C PRO A 275 -5.65 0.60 -23.30
N GLY A 276 -5.06 -0.32 -24.06
CA GLY A 276 -5.34 -1.75 -23.93
C GLY A 276 -4.94 -2.32 -22.56
N GLN A 277 -3.82 -1.87 -21.99
CA GLN A 277 -3.37 -2.29 -20.66
C GLN A 277 -4.23 -1.66 -19.56
N VAL A 278 -4.60 -0.38 -19.72
CA VAL A 278 -5.54 0.28 -18.80
C VAL A 278 -6.87 -0.46 -18.77
N LYS A 279 -7.44 -0.78 -19.95
CA LYS A 279 -8.70 -1.50 -20.06
C LYS A 279 -8.61 -2.90 -19.41
N GLN A 280 -7.53 -3.63 -19.68
CA GLN A 280 -7.30 -4.95 -19.09
C GLN A 280 -7.28 -4.90 -17.56
N LEU A 281 -6.56 -3.95 -16.96
CA LEU A 281 -6.52 -3.81 -15.49
C LEU A 281 -7.85 -3.34 -14.90
N GLN A 282 -8.57 -2.45 -15.60
CA GLN A 282 -9.91 -2.01 -15.20
C GLN A 282 -10.90 -3.18 -15.16
N ASP A 283 -10.85 -4.07 -16.15
CA ASP A 283 -11.70 -5.25 -16.21
C ASP A 283 -11.36 -6.23 -15.09
N ILE A 284 -10.07 -6.39 -14.77
CA ILE A 284 -9.65 -7.23 -13.65
C ILE A 284 -10.19 -6.71 -12.32
N VAL A 285 -9.94 -5.44 -12.02
CA VAL A 285 -10.36 -4.80 -10.76
C VAL A 285 -11.88 -4.76 -10.67
N GLY A 286 -12.55 -4.34 -11.74
CA GLY A 286 -14.01 -4.23 -11.79
C GLY A 286 -14.73 -5.57 -11.65
N GLY A 287 -14.13 -6.67 -12.13
CA GLY A 287 -14.65 -8.02 -11.93
C GLY A 287 -14.26 -8.65 -10.59
N CYS A 288 -13.25 -8.13 -9.89
CA CYS A 288 -12.73 -8.74 -8.68
C CYS A 288 -13.48 -8.36 -7.40
N LEU A 289 -13.91 -7.10 -7.28
CA LEU A 289 -14.54 -6.58 -6.08
C LEU A 289 -15.41 -5.34 -6.36
N TYR A 290 -16.42 -5.11 -5.54
CA TYR A 290 -17.22 -3.88 -5.54
C TYR A 290 -16.45 -2.69 -4.96
N ARG A 291 -15.66 -2.88 -3.89
CA ARG A 291 -14.88 -1.83 -3.18
C ARG A 291 -13.67 -1.35 -3.98
N HIS A 292 -13.87 -0.84 -5.20
CA HIS A 292 -12.79 -0.32 -6.04
C HIS A 292 -12.99 1.14 -6.46
N LEU A 293 -11.86 1.81 -6.70
CA LEU A 293 -11.79 3.12 -7.33
C LEU A 293 -10.86 3.05 -8.52
N VAL A 294 -11.20 3.72 -9.62
CA VAL A 294 -10.34 3.84 -10.80
C VAL A 294 -10.14 5.31 -11.11
N SER A 295 -8.89 5.77 -11.21
CA SER A 295 -8.59 7.17 -11.53
C SER A 295 -7.25 7.34 -12.25
N PRO A 296 -7.14 8.28 -13.20
CA PRO A 296 -5.85 8.65 -13.77
C PRO A 296 -4.97 9.38 -12.74
N SER A 297 -3.66 9.22 -12.85
CA SER A 297 -2.69 9.91 -11.99
C SER A 297 -1.35 10.14 -12.68
N LEU A 298 -0.84 11.37 -12.59
CA LEU A 298 0.53 11.73 -13.00
C LEU A 298 1.61 11.28 -11.99
N ALA A 299 1.22 10.69 -10.85
CA ALA A 299 2.17 10.18 -9.85
C ALA A 299 2.92 8.92 -10.30
N LEU A 300 2.52 8.30 -11.41
CA LEU A 300 3.10 7.07 -11.93
C LEU A 300 4.22 7.35 -12.93
N SER A 301 5.30 6.57 -12.84
CA SER A 301 6.43 6.68 -13.79
C SER A 301 6.04 6.18 -15.19
N PRO A 302 6.68 6.69 -16.26
CA PRO A 302 6.48 6.15 -17.61
C PRO A 302 6.81 4.66 -17.73
N GLN A 303 7.78 4.17 -16.94
CA GLN A 303 8.20 2.76 -16.95
C GLN A 303 7.17 1.84 -16.30
N ARG A 304 6.36 2.34 -15.36
CA ARG A 304 5.29 1.60 -14.69
C ARG A 304 4.03 2.48 -14.60
N PRO A 305 3.33 2.67 -15.72
CA PRO A 305 2.25 3.62 -15.81
C PRO A 305 0.92 3.05 -15.29
N LEU A 306 0.93 1.90 -14.61
CA LEU A 306 -0.24 1.24 -14.03
C LEU A 306 0.06 0.90 -12.57
N ALA A 307 -0.89 1.10 -11.67
CA ALA A 307 -0.75 0.70 -10.28
C ALA A 307 -2.05 0.22 -9.64
N LEU A 308 -1.93 -0.76 -8.75
CA LEU A 308 -2.94 -1.09 -7.75
C LEU A 308 -2.46 -0.65 -6.38
N LEU A 309 -3.32 0.02 -5.63
CA LEU A 309 -3.04 0.47 -4.28
C LEU A 309 -3.98 -0.21 -3.30
N ALA A 310 -3.44 -0.57 -2.14
CA ALA A 310 -4.15 -0.99 -0.94
C ALA A 310 -3.62 -0.16 0.24
N TRP A 311 -4.22 -0.29 1.43
CA TRP A 311 -3.69 0.35 2.62
C TRP A 311 -2.22 0.00 2.82
N SER A 312 -1.37 1.04 2.84
CA SER A 312 0.09 0.99 2.99
C SER A 312 0.86 0.16 1.95
N ARG A 313 0.24 -0.19 0.82
CA ARG A 313 0.86 -1.03 -0.23
C ARG A 313 0.55 -0.54 -1.64
N SER A 314 1.53 -0.64 -2.55
CA SER A 314 1.34 -0.40 -3.98
C SER A 314 1.97 -1.50 -4.82
N LEU A 315 1.31 -1.86 -5.90
CA LEU A 315 1.82 -2.73 -6.96
C LEU A 315 1.87 -1.91 -8.25
N GLU A 316 3.06 -1.52 -8.68
CA GLU A 316 3.30 -0.76 -9.90
C GLU A 316 3.77 -1.69 -11.02
N MET A 317 3.21 -1.54 -12.23
CA MET A 317 3.39 -2.46 -13.35
C MET A 317 3.59 -1.72 -14.68
N SER A 318 4.40 -2.29 -15.57
CA SER A 318 4.51 -1.85 -16.98
C SER A 318 3.46 -2.54 -17.86
N VAL A 319 3.32 -3.85 -17.67
CA VAL A 319 2.35 -4.72 -18.35
C VAL A 319 1.50 -5.38 -17.28
N VAL A 320 0.20 -5.51 -17.53
CA VAL A 320 -0.75 -6.15 -16.64
C VAL A 320 -0.46 -7.65 -16.57
N ASP A 321 -0.11 -8.12 -15.38
CA ASP A 321 -0.13 -9.53 -15.03
C ASP A 321 -1.44 -9.82 -14.29
N ARG A 322 -2.31 -10.63 -14.92
CA ARG A 322 -3.65 -10.96 -14.41
C ARG A 322 -3.57 -11.68 -13.07
N GLN A 323 -2.65 -12.63 -12.92
CA GLN A 323 -2.52 -13.41 -11.69
C GLN A 323 -1.97 -12.54 -10.57
N LEU A 324 -0.91 -11.78 -10.86
CA LEU A 324 -0.30 -10.90 -9.87
C LEU A 324 -1.28 -9.82 -9.37
N ALA A 325 -2.08 -9.25 -10.28
CA ALA A 325 -3.13 -8.29 -9.93
C ALA A 325 -4.21 -8.92 -9.04
N ALA A 326 -4.65 -10.13 -9.37
CA ALA A 326 -5.63 -10.87 -8.58
C ALA A 326 -5.10 -11.23 -7.19
N ASP A 327 -3.89 -11.75 -7.11
CA ASP A 327 -3.23 -12.12 -5.86
C ASP A 327 -3.06 -10.88 -4.95
N PHE A 328 -2.70 -9.73 -5.53
CA PHE A 328 -2.63 -8.47 -4.80
C PHE A 328 -3.99 -8.08 -4.21
N ILE A 329 -5.06 -8.14 -5.01
CA ILE A 329 -6.42 -7.81 -4.56
C ILE A 329 -6.85 -8.77 -3.45
N GLN A 330 -6.73 -10.08 -3.65
CA GLN A 330 -7.12 -11.09 -2.67
C GLN A 330 -6.35 -10.94 -1.35
N LYS A 331 -5.06 -10.60 -1.43
CA LYS A 331 -4.19 -10.48 -0.26
C LYS A 331 -4.40 -9.17 0.50
N HIS A 332 -4.86 -8.09 -0.13
CA HIS A 332 -4.83 -6.75 0.47
C HIS A 332 -6.16 -5.99 0.48
N ALA A 333 -7.19 -6.46 -0.23
CA ALA A 333 -8.53 -5.89 -0.11
C ALA A 333 -9.10 -6.13 1.30
N LYS A 334 -10.04 -5.28 1.70
CA LYS A 334 -10.73 -5.32 3.01
C LYS A 334 -9.81 -5.14 4.21
N GLN A 335 -8.56 -4.71 3.99
CA GLN A 335 -7.58 -4.43 5.04
C GLN A 335 -7.33 -2.93 5.16
N GLY A 336 -7.41 -2.43 6.37
CA GLY A 336 -7.15 -1.03 6.68
C GLY A 336 -7.61 -0.69 8.09
N PRO A 337 -7.09 0.39 8.70
CA PRO A 337 -7.42 0.77 10.08
C PRO A 337 -8.90 1.17 10.26
N LEU A 338 -9.61 1.46 9.16
CA LEU A 338 -11.01 1.86 9.15
C LEU A 338 -11.88 0.85 8.38
N ALA A 339 -11.34 -0.32 8.01
CA ALA A 339 -12.06 -1.31 7.23
C ALA A 339 -13.22 -1.89 8.05
N PRO A 340 -14.48 -1.70 7.62
CA PRO A 340 -15.62 -2.27 8.30
C PRO A 340 -15.75 -3.76 7.95
N GLU A 341 -16.14 -4.56 8.93
CA GLU A 341 -16.43 -5.99 8.75
C GLU A 341 -17.59 -6.20 7.77
N GLU A 342 -18.69 -5.46 7.98
CA GLU A 342 -19.89 -5.48 7.12
C GLU A 342 -20.15 -4.08 6.56
N LEU A 343 -19.74 -3.86 5.32
CA LEU A 343 -19.86 -2.60 4.63
C LEU A 343 -21.27 -2.33 4.12
N SER A 344 -22.04 -3.39 3.83
CA SER A 344 -23.46 -3.31 3.44
C SER A 344 -24.28 -2.42 4.37
N ARG A 345 -23.99 -2.44 5.67
CA ARG A 345 -24.68 -1.62 6.68
C ARG A 345 -24.37 -0.13 6.58
N LEU A 346 -23.21 0.21 6.03
CA LEU A 346 -22.70 1.57 5.94
C LEU A 346 -23.00 2.22 4.59
N ILE A 347 -22.79 1.52 3.47
CA ILE A 347 -22.97 2.09 2.13
C ILE A 347 -24.38 2.66 1.93
N VAL A 348 -25.41 1.90 2.30
CA VAL A 348 -26.81 2.26 2.05
C VAL A 348 -27.21 3.59 2.70
N LYS A 349 -26.50 4.01 3.76
CA LYS A 349 -26.87 5.16 4.59
C LYS A 349 -25.85 6.31 4.53
N ARG A 350 -24.67 6.09 3.96
CA ARG A 350 -23.59 7.09 3.99
C ARG A 350 -23.68 8.03 2.80
N GLN A 351 -23.39 9.30 3.04
CA GLN A 351 -23.09 10.24 1.97
C GLN A 351 -21.69 9.92 1.43
N THR A 352 -21.48 10.23 0.15
CA THR A 352 -20.24 9.95 -0.57
C THR A 352 -19.85 11.13 -1.46
N TYR A 353 -18.55 11.26 -1.72
CA TYR A 353 -18.01 12.22 -2.66
C TYR A 353 -18.15 11.69 -4.09
N LYS A 354 -18.80 12.47 -4.97
CA LYS A 354 -19.12 12.09 -6.36
C LYS A 354 -18.57 13.01 -7.44
N GLU A 355 -17.83 14.07 -7.08
CA GLU A 355 -17.29 14.97 -8.11
C GLU A 355 -16.25 14.25 -8.97
N GLY A 356 -16.38 14.40 -10.29
CA GLY A 356 -15.58 13.67 -11.28
C GLY A 356 -15.98 12.20 -11.48
N LEU A 357 -17.00 11.68 -10.79
CA LEU A 357 -17.45 10.30 -10.98
C LEU A 357 -18.06 10.10 -12.37
N LEU A 358 -17.49 9.18 -13.14
CA LEU A 358 -17.97 8.81 -14.48
C LEU A 358 -18.96 7.64 -14.43
N ARG A 359 -18.69 6.66 -13.58
CA ARG A 359 -19.49 5.43 -13.46
C ARG A 359 -19.34 4.82 -12.07
N GLU A 360 -20.46 4.53 -11.41
CA GLU A 360 -20.47 3.79 -10.15
C GLU A 360 -20.00 2.33 -10.34
N ALA A 361 -19.33 1.78 -9.33
CA ALA A 361 -18.97 0.36 -9.30
C ALA A 361 -20.24 -0.49 -9.27
N HIS A 362 -20.24 -1.58 -10.02
CA HIS A 362 -21.32 -2.56 -9.97
C HIS A 362 -21.01 -3.60 -8.90
N LEU A 363 -22.07 -4.18 -8.31
CA LEU A 363 -21.91 -5.31 -7.41
C LEU A 363 -21.37 -6.51 -8.20
N VAL A 364 -20.23 -7.05 -7.78
CA VAL A 364 -19.64 -8.27 -8.36
C VAL A 364 -20.37 -9.51 -7.83
N ASN A 365 -20.47 -9.61 -6.49
CA ASN A 365 -21.30 -10.62 -5.82
C ASN A 365 -22.23 -9.99 -4.79
N THR A 366 -21.67 -9.23 -3.86
CA THR A 366 -22.31 -8.68 -2.66
C THR A 366 -21.61 -7.37 -2.31
N ALA A 367 -22.27 -6.50 -1.54
CA ALA A 367 -21.66 -5.24 -1.13
C ALA A 367 -20.52 -5.42 -0.10
N ASP A 368 -20.36 -6.61 0.48
CA ASP A 368 -19.32 -6.94 1.46
C ASP A 368 -18.07 -7.60 0.84
N ASP A 369 -18.09 -7.87 -0.47
CA ASP A 369 -17.01 -8.58 -1.18
C ASP A 369 -16.62 -9.89 -0.45
N TYR A 370 -17.59 -10.79 -0.26
CA TYR A 370 -17.34 -12.08 0.41
C TYR A 370 -16.37 -12.97 -0.39
N GLU A 371 -16.51 -12.97 -1.71
CA GLU A 371 -15.60 -13.63 -2.64
C GLU A 371 -14.86 -12.58 -3.46
N LEU A 372 -13.52 -12.69 -3.53
CA LEU A 372 -12.68 -11.78 -4.29
C LEU A 372 -12.16 -12.49 -5.53
N CYS A 373 -12.41 -11.90 -6.69
CA CYS A 373 -11.96 -12.44 -7.99
C CYS A 373 -12.49 -13.85 -8.31
N GLY A 374 -13.74 -14.17 -7.95
CA GLY A 374 -14.33 -15.51 -8.16
C GLY A 374 -14.28 -15.97 -9.63
N TYR A 375 -14.56 -15.07 -10.58
CA TYR A 375 -14.52 -15.37 -12.02
C TYR A 375 -13.13 -15.81 -12.54
N LEU A 376 -12.03 -15.45 -11.85
CA LEU A 376 -10.69 -15.87 -12.27
C LEU A 376 -10.43 -17.35 -12.03
N GLN A 377 -11.18 -17.97 -11.12
CA GLN A 377 -11.08 -19.41 -10.87
C GLN A 377 -11.76 -20.23 -11.96
N GLU A 378 -12.61 -19.63 -12.79
CA GLU A 378 -13.30 -20.30 -13.90
C GLU A 378 -12.49 -20.30 -15.20
N ASP A 379 -11.50 -19.40 -15.34
CA ASP A 379 -10.67 -19.22 -16.53
C ASP A 379 -9.25 -19.82 -16.41
N MET A 380 -8.95 -20.53 -15.32
CA MET A 380 -7.72 -21.31 -15.10
C MET A 380 -8.03 -22.80 -15.15
#